data_AF-A0A199NSD8-F1
#
_entry.id   AF-A0A199NSD8-F1
#
_cell.length_a   1.000
_cell.length_b   1.000
_cell.length_c   1.000
_cell.angle_alpha   90.00
_cell.angle_beta   90.00
_cell.angle_gamma   90.00
#
_symmetry.space_group_name_H-M   'P 1'
#
loop_
_entity.id
_entity.type
_entity.pdbx_description
1 polymer ?
#
loop_
_entity_poly.entity_id
_entity_poly.type
_entity_poly.pdbx_seq_one_letter_code
_entity_poly.pdbx_strand_id
1 'polypeptide(L)'
;MHAPSTEDPAALAEAASHGRVREDGQVVVVVAGEEVPVGAYPEAGPEEALRYFARKHLELLAQIALLEGRVQRGAGAQEARRALATLREQAAARRTVGDLAALDARLEELHTRIDALEAEQRETAQRAREEAVAERERIVAAAEEVAAQDPQTLHWKDSSTRLNQLFDAWKQAQRTQRLPKAQDDALWARFRAARSGFERMRKEHFSDLDQRNAQAVRIKEGLIAEAEALQGSTDWGETSGRYRELMQRWKQAPRAARREDDALWARFRAAQDVFFAARTAANEQTEQEFRENLRVKEELLQRARAVLPVQDPERAKAQLAPILEAWDETGMVPRTDFRRIESELQKVQNAVAEAEQREWERSDPETRARADSMLGQLRETIAQEERALAEAEQAGDERRARQAREALGTRRAWLAQLEAADR
;
A
#
# COMPACT_ATOMS: atom_id res chain seq x y z
N MET A 1 22.77 -5.82 75.22
CA MET A 1 23.51 -5.72 76.49
C MET A 1 23.39 -4.29 76.99
N HIS A 2 23.09 -4.10 78.28
CA HIS A 2 23.08 -2.76 78.88
C HIS A 2 24.52 -2.26 79.01
N ALA A 3 24.77 -0.98 78.71
CA ALA A 3 26.04 -0.36 79.04
C ALA A 3 26.16 -0.32 80.57
N PRO A 4 27.28 -0.75 81.17
CA PRO A 4 27.45 -0.64 82.61
C PRO A 4 27.43 0.84 83.00
N SER A 5 26.68 1.17 84.04
CA SER A 5 26.66 2.52 84.61
C SER A 5 28.02 2.80 85.25
N THR A 6 28.70 3.86 84.82
CA THR A 6 30.06 4.23 85.28
C THR A 6 30.11 4.66 86.74
N GLU A 7 28.96 4.83 87.38
CA GLU A 7 28.80 5.26 88.77
C GLU A 7 28.08 4.21 89.65
N ASP A 8 27.83 3.00 89.11
CA ASP A 8 27.25 1.92 89.91
C ASP A 8 28.24 1.45 90.99
N PRO A 9 27.91 1.58 92.29
CA PRO A 9 28.79 1.19 93.38
C PRO A 9 29.18 -0.29 93.35
N ALA A 10 28.29 -1.17 92.87
CA ALA A 10 28.56 -2.60 92.79
C ALA A 10 29.59 -2.92 91.69
N ALA A 11 29.42 -2.33 90.51
CA ALA A 11 30.34 -2.51 89.38
C ALA A 11 31.72 -1.88 89.64
N LEU A 12 31.78 -0.77 90.37
CA LEU A 12 33.04 -0.14 90.80
C LEU A 12 33.78 -1.00 91.82
N ALA A 13 33.07 -1.61 92.78
CA ALA A 13 33.67 -2.51 93.76
C ALA A 13 34.19 -3.81 93.12
N GLU A 14 33.43 -4.38 92.18
CA GLU A 14 33.83 -5.53 91.39
C GLU A 14 35.10 -5.23 90.58
N ALA A 15 35.12 -4.14 89.80
CA ALA A 15 36.29 -3.74 89.03
C ALA A 15 37.51 -3.44 89.92
N ALA A 16 37.32 -2.76 91.06
CA ALA A 16 38.39 -2.45 92.01
C ALA A 16 38.99 -3.70 92.67
N SER A 17 38.24 -4.81 92.78
CA SER A 17 38.73 -6.06 93.37
C SER A 17 39.87 -6.72 92.57
N HIS A 18 40.02 -6.35 91.29
CA HIS A 18 41.09 -6.81 90.42
C HIS A 18 42.40 -6.02 90.58
N GLY A 19 42.42 -4.96 91.39
CA GLY A 19 43.57 -4.09 91.59
C GLY A 19 44.10 -4.07 93.02
N ARG A 20 45.38 -3.72 93.15
CA ARG A 20 46.04 -3.50 94.44
C ARG A 20 46.91 -2.25 94.38
N VAL A 21 47.02 -1.53 95.50
CA VAL A 21 47.96 -0.42 95.64
C VAL A 21 49.21 -0.94 96.34
N ARG A 22 50.39 -0.73 95.74
CA ARG A 22 51.69 -1.05 96.32
C ARG A 22 52.08 -0.02 97.39
N GLU A 23 53.05 -0.37 98.23
CA GLU A 23 53.54 0.48 99.31
C GLU A 23 54.16 1.81 98.82
N ASP A 24 54.56 1.87 97.55
CA ASP A 24 55.08 3.05 96.85
C ASP A 24 53.98 3.96 96.26
N GLY A 25 52.70 3.63 96.47
CA GLY A 25 51.55 4.37 95.94
C GLY A 25 51.21 4.05 94.48
N GLN A 26 51.86 3.06 93.86
CA GLN A 26 51.55 2.59 92.52
C GLN A 26 50.34 1.65 92.52
N VAL A 27 49.38 1.90 91.64
CA VAL A 27 48.23 1.03 91.40
C VAL A 27 48.61 -0.03 90.37
N VAL A 28 48.45 -1.30 90.74
CA VAL A 28 48.65 -2.46 89.86
C VAL A 28 47.33 -3.22 89.66
N VAL A 29 47.18 -3.86 88.52
CA VAL A 29 46.08 -4.78 88.20
C VAL A 29 46.62 -6.20 88.09
N VAL A 30 45.91 -7.17 88.65
CA VAL A 30 46.32 -8.58 88.59
C VAL A 30 45.72 -9.22 87.34
N VAL A 31 46.57 -9.64 86.40
CA VAL A 31 46.16 -10.34 85.18
C VAL A 31 46.83 -11.71 85.18
N ALA A 32 46.03 -12.79 85.23
CA ALA A 32 46.54 -14.17 85.23
C ALA A 32 47.61 -14.46 86.31
N GLY A 33 47.57 -13.76 87.44
CA GLY A 33 48.53 -13.90 88.54
C GLY A 33 49.77 -12.99 88.46
N GLU A 34 49.91 -12.19 87.39
CA GLU A 34 50.98 -11.20 87.25
C GLU A 34 50.48 -9.78 87.59
N GLU A 35 51.27 -9.02 88.32
CA GLU A 35 50.97 -7.62 88.65
C GLU A 35 51.44 -6.68 87.54
N VAL A 36 50.48 -6.02 86.87
CA VAL A 36 50.77 -5.06 85.81
C VAL A 36 50.57 -3.63 86.34
N PRO A 37 51.55 -2.72 86.22
CA PRO A 37 51.41 -1.34 86.67
C PRO A 37 50.46 -0.55 85.78
N VAL A 38 49.48 0.10 86.42
CA VAL A 38 48.40 0.88 85.76
C VAL A 38 48.67 2.38 85.85
N GLY A 39 49.29 2.84 86.94
CA GLY A 39 49.65 4.24 87.19
C GLY A 39 49.76 4.56 88.68
N ALA A 40 50.04 5.82 89.02
CA ALA A 40 50.01 6.31 90.39
C ALA A 40 49.05 7.51 90.49
N TYR A 41 48.38 7.68 91.63
CA TYR A 41 47.49 8.81 91.90
C TYR A 41 47.90 9.47 93.24
N PRO A 42 48.87 10.40 93.22
CA PRO A 42 49.59 10.84 94.43
C PRO A 42 48.76 11.61 95.46
N GLU A 43 47.60 12.15 95.05
CA GLU A 43 46.81 13.10 95.86
C GLU A 43 45.61 12.44 96.58
N ALA A 44 45.42 11.12 96.49
CA ALA A 44 44.26 10.44 97.07
C ALA A 44 44.60 9.13 97.81
N GLY A 45 43.68 8.67 98.66
CA GLY A 45 43.85 7.44 99.42
C GLY A 45 43.85 6.18 98.52
N PRO A 46 44.39 5.03 98.99
CA PRO A 46 44.45 3.79 98.21
C PRO A 46 43.11 3.35 97.59
N GLU A 47 42.01 3.48 98.34
CA GLU A 47 40.66 3.15 97.86
C GLU A 47 40.12 4.16 96.82
N GLU A 48 40.54 5.43 96.89
CA GLU A 48 40.14 6.46 95.93
C GLU A 48 40.90 6.31 94.61
N ALA A 49 42.19 5.97 94.68
CA ALA A 49 43.01 5.65 93.51
C ALA A 49 42.46 4.42 92.76
N LEU A 50 42.12 3.33 93.47
CA LEU A 50 41.50 2.15 92.87
C LEU A 50 40.14 2.47 92.23
N ARG A 51 39.28 3.24 92.91
CA ARG A 51 37.98 3.68 92.35
C ARG A 51 38.14 4.51 91.09
N TYR A 52 39.14 5.38 91.00
CA TYR A 52 39.40 6.18 89.80
C TYR A 52 39.75 5.30 88.58
N PHE A 53 40.67 4.33 88.75
CA PHE A 53 41.06 3.42 87.66
C PHE A 53 39.97 2.39 87.34
N ALA A 54 39.15 2.00 88.31
CA ALA A 54 37.95 1.18 88.11
C ALA A 54 36.88 1.94 87.31
N ARG A 55 36.65 3.23 87.59
CA ARG A 55 35.74 4.07 86.79
C ARG A 55 36.18 4.14 85.33
N LYS A 56 37.47 4.31 85.06
CA LYS A 56 37.99 4.29 83.68
C LYS A 56 37.78 2.95 82.97
N HIS A 57 37.84 1.83 83.71
CA HIS A 57 37.49 0.52 83.16
C HIS A 57 36.02 0.47 82.74
N LEU A 58 35.11 0.93 83.60
CA LEU A 58 33.68 0.99 83.29
C LEU A 58 33.37 1.93 82.12
N GLU A 59 34.06 3.07 82.02
CA GLU A 59 33.94 3.99 80.88
C GLU A 59 34.33 3.31 79.56
N LEU A 60 35.41 2.52 79.55
CA LEU A 60 35.83 1.75 78.38
C LEU A 60 34.80 0.66 78.01
N LEU A 61 34.26 -0.06 79.00
CA LEU A 61 33.19 -1.03 78.78
C LEU A 61 31.91 -0.39 78.24
N ALA A 62 31.56 0.81 78.69
CA ALA A 62 30.43 1.56 78.16
C ALA A 62 30.65 1.95 76.69
N GLN A 63 31.87 2.39 76.31
CA GLN A 63 32.21 2.70 74.93
C GLN A 63 32.14 1.45 74.03
N ILE A 64 32.61 0.30 74.50
CA ILE A 64 32.50 -0.99 73.79
C ILE A 64 31.02 -1.36 73.61
N ALA A 65 30.21 -1.27 74.66
CA ALA A 65 28.77 -1.57 74.60
C ALA A 65 28.03 -0.67 73.60
N LEU A 66 28.40 0.61 73.50
CA LEU A 66 27.86 1.53 72.51
C LEU A 66 28.24 1.11 71.08
N LEU A 67 29.49 0.72 70.86
CA LEU A 67 29.95 0.25 69.55
C LEU A 67 29.26 -1.06 69.15
N GLU A 68 29.12 -2.01 70.07
CA GLU A 68 28.33 -3.24 69.86
C GLU A 68 26.90 -2.93 69.42
N GLY A 69 26.22 -2.01 70.13
CA GLY A 69 24.86 -1.59 69.78
C GLY A 69 24.77 -0.86 68.43
N ARG A 70 25.85 -0.22 67.96
CA ARG A 70 25.94 0.36 66.60
C ARG A 70 26.15 -0.72 65.55
N VAL A 71 27.06 -1.67 65.79
CA VAL A 71 27.32 -2.82 64.90
C VAL A 71 26.07 -3.66 64.72
N GLN A 72 25.35 -3.96 65.82
CA GLN A 72 24.09 -4.70 65.80
C GLN A 72 22.99 -3.99 64.97
N ARG A 73 23.03 -2.66 64.86
CA ARG A 73 22.09 -1.86 64.06
C ARG A 73 22.57 -1.63 62.62
N GLY A 74 23.66 -2.27 62.20
CA GLY A 74 24.18 -2.17 60.84
C GLY A 74 24.93 -0.87 60.54
N ALA A 75 25.69 -0.34 61.50
CA ALA A 75 26.59 0.80 61.25
C ALA A 75 27.61 0.51 60.13
N GLY A 76 28.22 1.54 59.54
CA GLY A 76 29.26 1.35 58.52
C GLY A 76 30.45 0.56 59.07
N ALA A 77 30.76 -0.59 58.46
CA ALA A 77 31.77 -1.51 58.99
C ALA A 77 33.17 -0.88 59.09
N GLN A 78 33.51 0.02 58.16
CA GLN A 78 34.78 0.75 58.17
C GLN A 78 34.89 1.74 59.34
N GLU A 79 33.81 2.44 59.68
CA GLU A 79 33.78 3.32 60.84
C GLU A 79 33.84 2.50 62.14
N ALA A 80 33.12 1.39 62.20
CA ALA A 80 33.15 0.49 63.34
C ALA A 80 34.55 -0.10 63.56
N ARG A 81 35.25 -0.49 62.48
CA ARG A 81 36.63 -0.99 62.55
C ARG A 81 37.61 0.09 63.06
N ARG A 82 37.47 1.34 62.63
CA ARG A 82 38.28 2.46 63.15
C ARG A 82 38.02 2.70 64.63
N ALA A 83 36.75 2.68 65.05
CA ALA A 83 36.38 2.84 66.45
C ALA A 83 36.93 1.69 67.32
N LEU A 84 36.85 0.45 66.84
CA LEU A 84 37.44 -0.71 67.51
C LEU A 84 38.96 -0.57 67.67
N ALA A 85 39.66 -0.08 66.64
CA ALA A 85 41.12 0.13 66.72
C ALA A 85 41.50 1.11 67.83
N THR A 86 40.76 2.22 67.98
CA THR A 86 40.96 3.17 69.07
C THR A 86 40.67 2.55 70.44
N LEU A 87 39.61 1.74 70.57
CA LEU A 87 39.29 1.06 71.82
C LEU A 87 40.35 0.02 72.20
N ARG A 88 40.90 -0.70 71.21
CA ARG A 88 42.04 -1.62 71.40
C ARG A 88 43.29 -0.89 71.86
N GLU A 89 43.59 0.28 71.30
CA GLU A 89 44.72 1.11 71.75
C GLU A 89 44.55 1.58 73.20
N GLN A 90 43.34 2.04 73.56
CA GLN A 90 43.00 2.44 74.94
C GLN A 90 43.10 1.26 75.92
N ALA A 91 42.66 0.06 75.52
CA ALA A 91 42.81 -1.16 76.32
C ALA A 91 44.29 -1.57 76.47
N ALA A 92 45.06 -1.54 75.38
CA ALA A 92 46.48 -1.89 75.34
C ALA A 92 47.36 -0.96 76.19
N ALA A 93 46.92 0.29 76.42
CA ALA A 93 47.60 1.20 77.32
C ALA A 93 47.59 0.74 78.80
N ARG A 94 46.72 -0.22 79.16
CA ARG A 94 46.59 -0.82 80.51
C ARG A 94 46.49 0.21 81.64
N ARG A 95 45.76 1.30 81.41
CA ARG A 95 45.56 2.41 82.37
C ARG A 95 44.24 2.33 83.14
N THR A 96 43.72 1.11 83.36
CA THR A 96 42.46 0.84 84.06
C THR A 96 42.61 -0.36 85.00
N VAL A 97 41.73 -0.45 86.01
CA VAL A 97 41.68 -1.57 86.97
C VAL A 97 40.35 -2.29 86.82
N GLY A 98 40.38 -3.58 86.49
CA GLY A 98 39.20 -4.41 86.24
C GLY A 98 39.60 -5.74 85.58
N ASP A 99 38.62 -6.51 85.12
CA ASP A 99 38.87 -7.75 84.39
C ASP A 99 39.35 -7.46 82.95
N LEU A 100 40.67 -7.37 82.79
CA LEU A 100 41.30 -7.10 81.50
C LEU A 100 41.18 -8.31 80.54
N ALA A 101 41.07 -9.54 81.06
CA ALA A 101 40.90 -10.73 80.22
C ALA A 101 39.49 -10.75 79.59
N ALA A 102 38.46 -10.42 80.37
CA ALA A 102 37.09 -10.29 79.86
C ALA A 102 36.96 -9.11 78.87
N LEU A 103 37.66 -8.00 79.12
CA LEU A 103 37.72 -6.85 78.21
C LEU A 103 38.31 -7.24 76.86
N ASP A 104 39.46 -7.91 76.84
CA ASP A 104 40.13 -8.37 75.62
C ASP A 104 39.25 -9.37 74.86
N ALA A 105 38.63 -10.33 75.56
CA ALA A 105 37.70 -11.28 74.95
C ALA A 105 36.51 -10.57 74.26
N ARG A 106 35.96 -9.53 74.89
CA ARG A 106 34.85 -8.74 74.32
C ARG A 106 35.27 -7.92 73.11
N LEU A 107 36.49 -7.39 73.10
CA LEU A 107 37.06 -6.69 71.94
C LEU A 107 37.30 -7.65 70.75
N GLU A 108 37.74 -8.88 71.01
CA GLU A 108 37.90 -9.92 69.97
C GLU A 108 36.55 -10.41 69.42
N GLU A 109 35.54 -10.56 70.28
CA GLU A 109 34.18 -10.86 69.82
C GLU A 109 33.63 -9.73 68.93
N LEU A 110 33.81 -8.47 69.34
CA LEU A 110 33.40 -7.30 68.56
C LEU A 110 34.15 -7.21 67.24
N HIS A 111 35.43 -7.56 67.19
CA HIS A 111 36.21 -7.68 65.96
C HIS A 111 35.58 -8.67 64.99
N THR A 112 35.27 -9.88 65.47
CA THR A 112 34.65 -10.93 64.66
C THR A 112 33.29 -10.47 64.11
N ARG A 113 32.49 -9.78 64.93
CA ARG A 113 31.19 -9.22 64.50
C ARG A 113 31.36 -8.12 63.44
N ILE A 114 32.37 -7.25 63.57
CA ILE A 114 32.67 -6.21 62.58
C ILE A 114 33.13 -6.82 61.25
N ASP A 115 33.94 -7.88 61.29
CA ASP A 115 34.38 -8.59 60.09
C ASP A 115 33.21 -9.27 59.38
N ALA A 116 32.30 -9.91 60.13
CA ALA A 116 31.07 -10.47 59.59
C ALA A 116 30.16 -9.40 58.96
N LEU A 117 29.97 -8.27 59.63
CA LEU A 117 29.20 -7.13 59.11
C LEU A 117 29.83 -6.57 57.82
N GLU A 118 31.16 -6.49 57.75
CA GLU A 118 31.83 -6.03 56.54
C GLU A 118 31.62 -7.00 55.37
N ALA A 119 31.72 -8.32 55.63
CA ALA A 119 31.46 -9.33 54.61
C ALA A 119 30.02 -9.21 54.07
N GLU A 120 29.03 -9.07 54.95
CA GLU A 120 27.62 -8.88 54.59
C GLU A 120 27.40 -7.58 53.79
N GLN A 121 27.97 -6.46 54.23
CA GLN A 121 27.89 -5.18 53.52
C GLN A 121 28.55 -5.23 52.14
N ARG A 122 29.67 -5.96 51.99
CA ARG A 122 30.33 -6.17 50.70
C ARG A 122 29.47 -7.03 49.77
N GLU A 123 28.88 -8.11 50.28
CA GLU A 123 28.04 -9.01 49.49
C GLU A 123 26.75 -8.31 49.02
N THR A 124 26.11 -7.54 49.90
CA THR A 124 24.92 -6.74 49.54
C THR A 124 25.25 -5.67 48.51
N ALA A 125 26.37 -4.95 48.68
CA ALA A 125 26.84 -3.97 47.69
C ALA A 125 27.18 -4.63 46.34
N GLN A 126 27.77 -5.83 46.35
CA GLN A 126 28.08 -6.59 45.15
C GLN A 126 26.81 -7.05 44.42
N ARG A 127 25.84 -7.63 45.13
CA ARG A 127 24.53 -8.01 44.57
C ARG A 127 23.81 -6.82 43.95
N ALA A 128 23.76 -5.68 44.66
CA ALA A 128 23.14 -4.46 44.13
C ALA A 128 23.86 -3.94 42.87
N ARG A 129 25.17 -4.16 42.73
CA ARG A 129 25.92 -3.83 41.50
C ARG A 129 25.57 -4.77 40.36
N GLU A 130 25.54 -6.08 40.62
CA GLU A 130 25.20 -7.10 39.62
C GLU A 130 23.78 -6.90 39.08
N GLU A 131 22.81 -6.64 39.96
CA GLU A 131 21.44 -6.30 39.57
C GLU A 131 21.38 -5.03 38.71
N ALA A 132 22.15 -4.00 39.08
CA ALA A 132 22.20 -2.74 38.34
C ALA A 132 22.89 -2.86 36.97
N VAL A 133 23.86 -3.78 36.83
CA VAL A 133 24.44 -4.16 35.54
C VAL A 133 23.41 -4.93 34.71
N ALA A 134 22.76 -5.94 35.30
CA ALA A 134 21.77 -6.77 34.61
C ALA A 134 20.54 -5.97 34.14
N GLU A 135 20.09 -4.98 34.92
CA GLU A 135 19.02 -4.07 34.53
C GLU A 135 19.42 -3.21 33.33
N ARG A 136 20.61 -2.59 33.36
CA ARG A 136 21.12 -1.80 32.23
C ARG A 136 21.36 -2.66 30.99
N GLU A 137 21.88 -3.86 31.15
CA GLU A 137 22.06 -4.83 30.06
C GLU A 137 20.71 -5.16 29.40
N ARG A 138 19.65 -5.39 30.19
CA ARG A 138 18.29 -5.59 29.67
C ARG A 138 17.78 -4.39 28.88
N ILE A 139 18.04 -3.16 29.34
CA ILE A 139 17.67 -1.93 28.62
C ILE A 139 18.42 -1.82 27.29
N VAL A 140 19.73 -2.09 27.30
CA VAL A 140 20.59 -2.06 26.10
C VAL A 140 20.15 -3.12 25.11
N ALA A 141 19.98 -4.37 25.54
CA ALA A 141 19.54 -5.47 24.69
C ALA A 141 18.17 -5.20 24.05
N ALA A 142 17.22 -4.64 24.81
CA ALA A 142 15.92 -4.24 24.25
C ALA A 142 16.04 -3.11 23.21
N ALA A 143 16.98 -2.18 23.38
CA ALA A 143 17.25 -1.14 22.38
C ALA A 143 17.91 -1.70 21.12
N GLU A 144 18.84 -2.65 21.28
CA GLU A 144 19.49 -3.38 20.18
C GLU A 144 18.46 -4.22 19.40
N GLU A 145 17.52 -4.88 20.09
CA GLU A 145 16.44 -5.62 19.45
C GLU A 145 15.56 -4.71 18.58
N VAL A 146 15.15 -3.55 19.10
CA VAL A 146 14.37 -2.58 18.30
C VAL A 146 15.17 -2.08 17.09
N ALA A 147 16.48 -1.88 17.24
CA ALA A 147 17.35 -1.43 16.16
C ALA A 147 17.63 -2.53 15.11
N ALA A 148 17.47 -3.81 15.46
CA ALA A 148 17.70 -4.95 14.58
C ALA A 148 16.43 -5.39 13.80
N GLN A 149 15.27 -4.80 14.08
CA GLN A 149 14.02 -5.11 13.37
C GLN A 149 14.09 -4.67 11.90
N ASP A 150 13.43 -5.45 11.02
CA ASP A 150 13.39 -5.16 9.59
C ASP A 150 12.63 -3.85 9.30
N PRO A 151 13.27 -2.85 8.69
CA PRO A 151 12.63 -1.56 8.37
C PRO A 151 11.41 -1.65 7.44
N GLN A 152 11.19 -2.76 6.73
CA GLN A 152 10.01 -2.94 5.88
C GLN A 152 8.74 -3.30 6.68
N THR A 153 8.89 -4.02 7.79
CA THR A 153 7.77 -4.46 8.64
C THR A 153 7.64 -3.65 9.93
N LEU A 154 8.61 -2.78 10.19
CA LEU A 154 8.73 -2.01 11.41
C LEU A 154 7.64 -0.94 11.54
N HIS A 155 6.95 -0.93 12.68
CA HIS A 155 6.06 0.18 13.03
C HIS A 155 6.85 1.34 13.65
N TRP A 156 7.37 2.22 12.79
CA TRP A 156 8.29 3.30 13.14
C TRP A 156 7.88 4.14 14.36
N LYS A 157 6.58 4.44 14.50
CA LYS A 157 6.06 5.27 15.60
C LYS A 157 6.17 4.56 16.95
N ASP A 158 5.81 3.28 17.01
CA ASP A 158 5.82 2.52 18.26
C ASP A 158 7.25 2.19 18.67
N SER A 159 8.10 1.80 17.71
CA SER A 159 9.52 1.56 17.96
C SER A 159 10.27 2.81 18.41
N SER A 160 9.95 3.99 17.85
CA SER A 160 10.48 5.28 18.33
C SER A 160 10.03 5.57 19.76
N THR A 161 8.75 5.31 20.07
CA THR A 161 8.18 5.49 21.42
C THR A 161 8.86 4.57 22.42
N ARG A 162 9.06 3.30 22.05
CA ARG A 162 9.75 2.29 22.86
C ARG A 162 11.20 2.70 23.16
N LEU A 163 11.96 3.17 22.16
CA LEU A 163 13.34 3.63 22.36
C LEU A 163 13.43 4.85 23.30
N ASN A 164 12.45 5.75 23.27
CA ASN A 164 12.40 6.86 24.21
C ASN A 164 12.09 6.38 25.64
N GLN A 165 11.17 5.43 25.82
CA GLN A 165 10.91 4.81 27.12
C GLN A 165 12.15 4.09 27.68
N LEU A 166 12.89 3.38 26.83
CA LEU A 166 14.15 2.73 27.23
C LEU A 166 15.22 3.75 27.62
N PHE A 167 15.28 4.91 26.95
CA PHE A 167 16.17 6.00 27.35
C PHE A 167 15.77 6.60 28.70
N ASP A 168 14.48 6.74 28.97
CA ASP A 168 14.00 7.17 30.28
C ASP A 168 14.33 6.15 31.37
N ALA A 169 14.15 4.86 31.11
CA ALA A 169 14.54 3.77 32.00
C ALA A 169 16.05 3.79 32.29
N TRP A 170 16.89 4.00 31.25
CA TRP A 170 18.34 4.14 31.40
C TRP A 170 18.70 5.29 32.36
N LYS A 171 18.09 6.48 32.18
CA LYS A 171 18.34 7.63 33.06
C LYS A 171 17.93 7.36 34.51
N GLN A 172 16.84 6.61 34.73
CA GLN A 172 16.43 6.23 36.08
C GLN A 172 17.41 5.22 36.69
N ALA A 173 17.82 4.19 35.95
CA ALA A 173 18.82 3.22 36.40
C ALA A 173 20.16 3.87 36.80
N GLN A 174 20.59 4.90 36.05
CA GLN A 174 21.78 5.70 36.39
C GLN A 174 21.66 6.50 37.68
N ARG A 175 20.46 6.95 38.05
CA ARG A 175 20.22 7.68 39.31
C ARG A 175 20.15 6.75 40.51
N THR A 176 19.58 5.57 40.33
CA THR A 176 19.36 4.60 41.43
C THR A 176 20.66 3.98 41.93
N GLN A 177 21.53 3.52 41.03
CA GLN A 177 22.78 2.86 41.41
C GLN A 177 23.92 3.27 40.49
N ARG A 178 25.03 3.73 41.08
CA ARG A 178 26.23 4.10 40.32
C ARG A 178 27.09 2.86 40.03
N LEU A 179 27.46 2.70 38.77
CA LEU A 179 28.41 1.67 38.33
C LEU A 179 29.81 2.24 38.13
N PRO A 180 30.85 1.38 38.08
CA PRO A 180 32.17 1.78 37.64
C PRO A 180 32.10 2.42 36.25
N LYS A 181 32.79 3.55 36.07
CA LYS A 181 32.74 4.36 34.84
C LYS A 181 32.95 3.54 33.58
N ALA A 182 33.95 2.64 33.56
CA ALA A 182 34.25 1.82 32.39
C ALA A 182 33.08 0.91 31.97
N GLN A 183 32.33 0.34 32.93
CA GLN A 183 31.19 -0.51 32.63
C GLN A 183 29.99 0.32 32.14
N ASP A 184 29.71 1.45 32.81
CA ASP A 184 28.60 2.33 32.40
C ASP A 184 28.86 2.92 31.01
N ASP A 185 30.10 3.34 30.71
CA ASP A 185 30.50 3.88 29.39
C ASP A 185 30.35 2.83 28.28
N ALA A 186 30.69 1.56 28.55
CA ALA A 186 30.57 0.47 27.57
C ALA A 186 29.10 0.17 27.23
N LEU A 187 28.25 0.06 28.25
CA LEU A 187 26.80 -0.14 28.08
C LEU A 187 26.15 1.06 27.40
N TRP A 188 26.55 2.27 27.79
CA TRP A 188 26.06 3.50 27.17
C TRP A 188 26.47 3.63 25.70
N ALA A 189 27.68 3.21 25.34
CA ALA A 189 28.13 3.18 23.96
C ALA A 189 27.25 2.28 23.09
N ARG A 190 26.91 1.08 23.57
CA ARG A 190 25.98 0.14 22.90
C ARG A 190 24.59 0.73 22.74
N PHE A 191 24.02 1.29 23.82
CA PHE A 191 22.71 1.94 23.77
C PHE A 191 22.66 3.06 22.73
N ARG A 192 23.68 3.93 22.72
CA ARG A 192 23.78 5.02 21.74
C ARG A 192 23.94 4.50 20.32
N ALA A 193 24.73 3.46 20.12
CA ALA A 193 24.91 2.83 18.81
C ALA A 193 23.57 2.32 18.28
N ALA A 194 22.81 1.56 19.09
CA ALA A 194 21.47 1.07 18.74
C ALA A 194 20.51 2.22 18.35
N ARG A 195 20.42 3.27 19.19
CA ARG A 195 19.57 4.43 18.90
C ARG A 195 19.98 5.15 17.63
N SER A 196 21.29 5.38 17.42
CA SER A 196 21.79 6.04 16.22
C SER A 196 21.57 5.22 14.95
N GLY A 197 21.70 3.89 15.04
CA GLY A 197 21.39 2.95 13.96
C GLY A 197 19.92 3.01 13.57
N PHE A 198 19.02 2.96 14.55
CA PHE A 198 17.58 3.11 14.33
C PHE A 198 17.22 4.44 13.64
N GLU A 199 17.76 5.57 14.11
CA GLU A 199 17.48 6.88 13.53
C GLU A 199 17.99 7.00 12.09
N ARG A 200 19.17 6.44 11.79
CA ARG A 200 19.70 6.38 10.43
C ARG A 200 18.78 5.55 9.52
N MET A 201 18.43 4.35 9.97
CA MET A 201 17.54 3.43 9.24
C MET A 201 16.17 4.09 8.98
N ARG A 202 15.61 4.80 9.97
CA ARG A 202 14.36 5.56 9.82
C ARG A 202 14.48 6.62 8.74
N LYS A 203 15.54 7.43 8.80
CA LYS A 203 15.77 8.50 7.83
C LYS A 203 15.92 7.95 6.41
N GLU A 204 16.69 6.88 6.25
CA GLU A 204 16.89 6.20 4.96
C GLU A 204 15.55 5.67 4.41
N HIS A 205 14.77 4.96 5.23
CA HIS A 205 13.47 4.43 4.82
C HIS A 205 12.49 5.51 4.33
N PHE A 206 12.32 6.60 5.09
CA PHE A 206 11.41 7.67 4.68
C PHE A 206 11.95 8.47 3.49
N SER A 207 13.27 8.66 3.39
CA SER A 207 13.88 9.26 2.20
C SER A 207 13.61 8.41 0.96
N ASP A 208 13.78 7.09 1.03
CA ASP A 208 13.52 6.18 -0.08
C ASP A 208 12.03 6.16 -0.46
N LEU A 209 11.14 6.18 0.54
CA LEU A 209 9.70 6.26 0.33
C LEU A 209 9.31 7.56 -0.39
N ASP A 210 9.85 8.70 0.06
CA ASP A 210 9.61 10.01 -0.54
C ASP A 210 10.15 10.08 -1.98
N GLN A 211 11.34 9.51 -2.24
CA GLN A 211 11.90 9.44 -3.59
C GLN A 211 11.03 8.59 -4.53
N ARG A 212 10.55 7.43 -4.06
CA ARG A 212 9.64 6.57 -4.84
C ARG A 212 8.32 7.26 -5.13
N ASN A 213 7.74 7.95 -4.14
CA ASN A 213 6.52 8.73 -4.31
C ASN A 213 6.74 9.87 -5.32
N ALA A 214 7.81 10.65 -5.17
CA ALA A 214 8.14 11.73 -6.10
C ALA A 214 8.38 11.23 -7.53
N GLN A 215 9.00 10.06 -7.70
CA GLN A 215 9.16 9.44 -9.01
C GLN A 215 7.80 9.04 -9.61
N ALA A 216 6.93 8.42 -8.81
CA ALA A 216 5.58 8.05 -9.24
C ALA A 216 4.75 9.27 -9.67
N VAL A 217 4.80 10.36 -8.90
CA VAL A 217 4.15 11.63 -9.22
C VAL A 217 4.67 12.16 -10.56
N ARG A 218 5.98 12.29 -10.73
CA ARG A 218 6.59 12.80 -11.98
C ARG A 218 6.18 12.00 -13.22
N ILE A 219 6.19 10.67 -13.12
CA ILE A 219 5.77 9.79 -14.22
C ILE A 219 4.30 10.05 -14.58
N LYS A 220 3.42 10.10 -13.57
CA LYS A 220 1.98 10.31 -13.77
C LYS A 220 1.65 11.70 -14.27
N GLU A 221 2.35 12.73 -13.80
CA GLU A 221 2.24 14.09 -14.32
C GLU A 221 2.62 14.17 -15.80
N GLY A 222 3.68 13.46 -16.22
CA GLY A 222 4.03 13.35 -17.64
C GLY A 222 2.91 12.71 -18.47
N LEU A 223 2.31 11.62 -17.97
CA LEU A 223 1.17 10.96 -18.64
C LEU A 223 -0.07 11.85 -18.71
N ILE A 224 -0.32 12.66 -17.67
CA ILE A 224 -1.40 13.64 -17.65
C ILE A 224 -1.15 14.74 -18.68
N ALA A 225 0.07 15.28 -18.77
CA ALA A 225 0.41 16.30 -19.76
C ALA A 225 0.23 15.77 -21.21
N GLU A 226 0.63 14.52 -21.48
CA GLU A 226 0.37 13.86 -22.76
C GLU A 226 -1.15 13.69 -23.02
N ALA A 227 -1.93 13.32 -22.00
CA ALA A 227 -3.38 13.20 -22.10
C ALA A 227 -4.08 14.56 -22.33
N GLU A 228 -3.66 15.60 -21.62
CA GLU A 228 -4.18 16.97 -21.75
C GLU A 228 -3.87 17.56 -23.13
N ALA A 229 -2.71 17.25 -23.73
CA ALA A 229 -2.36 17.67 -25.08
C ALA A 229 -3.24 17.03 -26.17
N LEU A 230 -3.78 15.83 -25.90
CA LEU A 230 -4.62 15.08 -26.85
C LEU A 230 -6.11 15.40 -26.73
N GLN A 231 -6.54 16.07 -25.66
CA GLN A 231 -7.96 16.17 -25.30
C GLN A 231 -8.83 16.90 -26.34
N GLY A 232 -8.23 17.82 -27.11
CA GLY A 232 -8.89 18.59 -28.16
C GLY A 232 -8.73 18.02 -29.58
N SER A 233 -8.08 16.86 -29.73
CA SER A 233 -7.85 16.26 -31.05
C SER A 233 -9.15 15.76 -31.67
N THR A 234 -9.33 16.01 -32.97
CA THR A 234 -10.44 15.49 -33.78
C THR A 234 -10.05 14.27 -34.61
N ASP A 235 -8.79 13.83 -34.56
CA ASP A 235 -8.39 12.52 -35.09
C ASP A 235 -8.86 11.43 -34.13
N TRP A 236 -10.12 11.03 -34.28
CA TRP A 236 -10.78 10.10 -33.37
C TRP A 236 -10.09 8.73 -33.32
N GLY A 237 -9.57 8.26 -34.44
CA GLY A 237 -8.99 6.92 -34.58
C GLY A 237 -7.63 6.82 -33.90
N GLU A 238 -6.69 7.65 -34.32
CA GLU A 238 -5.32 7.65 -33.80
C GLU A 238 -5.30 8.04 -32.31
N THR A 239 -6.02 9.10 -31.95
CA THR A 239 -6.04 9.61 -30.58
C THR A 239 -6.65 8.60 -29.60
N SER A 240 -7.67 7.85 -30.01
CA SER A 240 -8.21 6.75 -29.20
C SER A 240 -7.17 5.64 -28.96
N GLY A 241 -6.31 5.36 -29.95
CA GLY A 241 -5.17 4.46 -29.81
C GLY A 241 -4.19 4.95 -28.75
N ARG A 242 -3.77 6.21 -28.85
CA ARG A 242 -2.84 6.85 -27.90
C ARG A 242 -3.40 6.88 -26.47
N TYR A 243 -4.69 7.15 -26.27
CA TYR A 243 -5.29 7.08 -24.94
C TYR A 243 -5.27 5.66 -24.33
N ARG A 244 -5.39 4.61 -25.15
CA ARG A 244 -5.23 3.22 -24.65
C ARG A 244 -3.80 2.97 -24.20
N GLU A 245 -2.80 3.44 -24.95
CA GLU A 245 -1.39 3.32 -24.58
C GLU A 245 -1.07 4.07 -23.29
N LEU A 246 -1.56 5.32 -23.17
CA LEU A 246 -1.43 6.11 -21.94
C LEU A 246 -2.04 5.39 -20.74
N MET A 247 -3.20 4.75 -20.90
CA MET A 247 -3.82 3.95 -19.85
C MET A 247 -2.98 2.72 -19.47
N GLN A 248 -2.31 2.06 -20.43
CA GLN A 248 -1.40 0.95 -20.11
C GLN A 248 -0.18 1.45 -19.34
N ARG A 249 0.45 2.55 -19.79
CA ARG A 249 1.58 3.19 -19.09
C ARG A 249 1.18 3.65 -17.69
N TRP A 250 -0.03 4.17 -17.51
CA TRP A 250 -0.56 4.55 -16.21
C TRP A 250 -0.70 3.36 -15.25
N LYS A 251 -1.20 2.21 -15.74
CA LYS A 251 -1.31 0.99 -14.93
C LYS A 251 0.06 0.42 -14.53
N GLN A 252 1.07 0.63 -15.36
CA GLN A 252 2.45 0.19 -15.10
C GLN A 252 3.23 1.17 -14.22
N ALA A 253 2.80 2.43 -14.14
CA ALA A 253 3.45 3.44 -13.33
C ALA A 253 3.40 3.06 -11.85
N PRO A 254 4.47 3.33 -11.09
CA PRO A 254 4.46 3.12 -9.64
C PRO A 254 3.37 3.97 -8.98
N ARG A 255 2.91 3.52 -7.81
CA ARG A 255 1.90 4.25 -7.03
C ARG A 255 2.57 5.32 -6.18
N ALA A 256 1.95 6.50 -6.14
CA ALA A 256 2.32 7.56 -5.20
C ALA A 256 1.60 7.36 -3.87
N ALA A 257 1.76 8.33 -2.96
CA ALA A 257 0.93 8.38 -1.75
C ALA A 257 -0.55 8.42 -2.14
N ARG A 258 -1.40 7.65 -1.45
CA ARG A 258 -2.81 7.42 -1.83
C ARG A 258 -3.56 8.70 -2.24
N ARG A 259 -3.47 9.75 -1.43
CA ARG A 259 -4.15 11.03 -1.69
C ARG A 259 -3.66 11.72 -2.97
N GLU A 260 -2.37 11.67 -3.24
CA GLU A 260 -1.78 12.23 -4.47
C GLU A 260 -2.16 11.39 -5.69
N ASP A 261 -2.12 10.07 -5.54
CA ASP A 261 -2.50 9.12 -6.60
C ASP A 261 -3.94 9.34 -7.06
N ASP A 262 -4.87 9.48 -6.11
CA ASP A 262 -6.29 9.74 -6.37
C ASP A 262 -6.48 11.08 -7.12
N ALA A 263 -5.75 12.12 -6.73
CA ALA A 263 -5.80 13.43 -7.38
C ALA A 263 -5.24 13.39 -8.81
N LEU A 264 -4.10 12.71 -9.00
CA LEU A 264 -3.50 12.51 -10.32
C LEU A 264 -4.46 11.71 -11.23
N TRP A 265 -5.09 10.66 -10.70
CA TRP A 265 -6.06 9.86 -11.46
C TRP A 265 -7.26 10.68 -11.92
N ALA A 266 -7.83 11.50 -11.03
CA ALA A 266 -8.94 12.38 -11.37
C ALA A 266 -8.59 13.33 -12.52
N ARG A 267 -7.38 13.92 -12.52
CA ARG A 267 -6.90 14.78 -13.62
C ARG A 267 -6.72 14.02 -14.92
N PHE A 268 -6.09 12.85 -14.89
CA PHE A 268 -5.93 12.01 -16.07
C PHE A 268 -7.28 11.62 -16.69
N ARG A 269 -8.25 11.26 -15.85
CA ARG A 269 -9.62 10.94 -16.27
C ARG A 269 -10.35 12.14 -16.86
N ALA A 270 -10.24 13.31 -16.25
CA ALA A 270 -10.86 14.52 -16.77
C ALA A 270 -10.41 14.81 -18.21
N ALA A 271 -9.11 14.69 -18.51
CA ALA A 271 -8.61 14.86 -19.88
C ALA A 271 -9.16 13.82 -20.87
N GLN A 272 -9.29 12.55 -20.45
CA GLN A 272 -9.92 11.51 -21.27
C GLN A 272 -11.40 11.81 -21.53
N ASP A 273 -12.12 12.22 -20.49
CA ASP A 273 -13.56 12.45 -20.56
C ASP A 273 -13.88 13.59 -21.55
N VAL A 274 -13.05 14.64 -21.62
CA VAL A 274 -13.17 15.72 -22.62
C VAL A 274 -13.13 15.18 -24.06
N PHE A 275 -12.10 14.38 -24.39
CA PHE A 275 -11.95 13.82 -25.74
C PHE A 275 -13.10 12.86 -26.10
N PHE A 276 -13.44 11.92 -25.21
CA PHE A 276 -14.48 10.94 -25.50
C PHE A 276 -15.88 11.54 -25.51
N ALA A 277 -16.14 12.60 -24.74
CA ALA A 277 -17.38 13.38 -24.86
C ALA A 277 -17.46 14.09 -26.23
N ALA A 278 -16.38 14.74 -26.67
CA ALA A 278 -16.33 15.40 -27.98
C ALA A 278 -16.53 14.41 -29.13
N ARG A 279 -15.89 13.24 -29.06
CA ARG A 279 -16.07 12.16 -30.05
C ARG A 279 -17.51 11.64 -30.09
N THR A 280 -18.12 11.46 -28.91
CA THR A 280 -19.50 10.98 -28.80
C THR A 280 -20.46 11.98 -29.44
N ALA A 281 -20.32 13.27 -29.11
CA ALA A 281 -21.10 14.34 -29.72
C ALA A 281 -20.94 14.41 -31.25
N ALA A 282 -19.71 14.27 -31.76
CA ALA A 282 -19.46 14.24 -33.20
C ALA A 282 -20.15 13.06 -33.90
N ASN A 283 -20.10 11.87 -33.31
CA ASN A 283 -20.79 10.69 -33.84
C ASN A 283 -22.32 10.86 -33.79
N GLU A 284 -22.86 11.43 -32.72
CA GLU A 284 -24.30 11.70 -32.58
C GLU A 284 -24.78 12.69 -33.65
N GLN A 285 -23.98 13.72 -33.96
CA GLN A 285 -24.28 14.66 -35.03
C GLN A 285 -24.31 13.96 -36.40
N THR A 286 -23.31 13.16 -36.73
CA THR A 286 -23.27 12.40 -38.00
C THR A 286 -24.44 11.41 -38.11
N GLU A 287 -24.79 10.74 -37.01
CA GLU A 287 -25.95 9.84 -36.97
C GLU A 287 -27.27 10.59 -37.18
N GLN A 288 -27.39 11.81 -36.63
CA GLN A 288 -28.54 12.66 -36.88
C GLN A 288 -28.62 13.09 -38.35
N GLU A 289 -27.52 13.52 -38.96
CA GLU A 289 -27.43 13.84 -40.38
C GLU A 289 -27.87 12.65 -41.24
N PHE A 290 -27.38 11.44 -40.94
CA PHE A 290 -27.81 10.24 -41.65
C PHE A 290 -29.30 9.95 -41.50
N ARG A 291 -29.90 10.18 -40.32
CA ARG A 291 -31.34 9.98 -40.12
C ARG A 291 -32.19 10.98 -40.90
N GLU A 292 -31.76 12.23 -41.00
CA GLU A 292 -32.46 13.20 -41.85
C GLU A 292 -32.32 12.84 -43.34
N ASN A 293 -31.13 12.42 -43.78
CA ASN A 293 -30.92 11.90 -45.13
C ASN A 293 -31.81 10.69 -45.43
N LEU A 294 -31.98 9.79 -44.44
CA LEU A 294 -32.86 8.64 -44.57
C LEU A 294 -34.31 9.07 -44.81
N ARG A 295 -34.82 10.06 -44.08
CA ARG A 295 -36.19 10.59 -44.30
C ARG A 295 -36.36 11.12 -45.71
N VAL A 296 -35.41 11.92 -46.18
CA VAL A 296 -35.44 12.46 -47.56
C VAL A 296 -35.42 11.33 -48.59
N LYS A 297 -34.55 10.33 -48.42
CA LYS A 297 -34.51 9.15 -49.31
C LYS A 297 -35.80 8.32 -49.25
N GLU A 298 -36.45 8.22 -48.09
CA GLU A 298 -37.76 7.55 -47.99
C GLU A 298 -38.86 8.31 -48.75
N GLU A 299 -38.86 9.64 -48.72
CA GLU A 299 -39.77 10.47 -49.51
C GLU A 299 -39.50 10.32 -51.03
N LEU A 300 -38.23 10.31 -51.43
CA LEU A 300 -37.82 10.05 -52.81
C LEU A 300 -38.25 8.65 -53.29
N LEU A 301 -38.13 7.63 -52.44
CA LEU A 301 -38.63 6.27 -52.73
C LEU A 301 -40.14 6.24 -52.94
N GLN A 302 -40.91 6.97 -52.14
CA GLN A 302 -42.36 7.05 -52.32
C GLN A 302 -42.70 7.66 -53.69
N ARG A 303 -42.01 8.75 -54.07
CA ARG A 303 -42.15 9.36 -55.39
C ARG A 303 -41.73 8.41 -56.52
N ALA A 304 -40.64 7.67 -56.34
CA ALA A 304 -40.17 6.68 -57.31
C ALA A 304 -41.20 5.55 -57.49
N ARG A 305 -41.76 5.03 -56.39
CA ARG A 305 -42.80 3.99 -56.43
C ARG A 305 -44.06 4.45 -57.16
N ALA A 306 -44.39 5.74 -57.10
CA ALA A 306 -45.54 6.31 -57.81
C ALA A 306 -45.39 6.33 -59.34
N VAL A 307 -44.18 6.10 -59.87
CA VAL A 307 -43.94 5.88 -61.31
C VAL A 307 -44.48 4.52 -61.77
N LEU A 308 -44.73 3.59 -60.83
CA LEU A 308 -45.29 2.27 -61.12
C LEU A 308 -46.83 2.30 -61.00
N PRO A 309 -47.56 1.53 -61.86
CA PRO A 309 -47.06 0.72 -62.97
C PRO A 309 -46.64 1.58 -64.18
N VAL A 310 -45.57 1.16 -64.88
CA VAL A 310 -45.05 1.88 -66.05
C VAL A 310 -45.95 1.66 -67.26
N GLN A 311 -46.64 2.72 -67.69
CA GLN A 311 -47.47 2.72 -68.90
C GLN A 311 -46.70 3.26 -70.12
N ASP A 312 -45.88 4.29 -69.91
CA ASP A 312 -45.05 4.95 -70.91
C ASP A 312 -43.60 4.98 -70.38
N PRO A 313 -42.68 4.18 -70.96
CA PRO A 313 -41.29 4.11 -70.50
C PRO A 313 -40.53 5.45 -70.58
N GLU A 314 -40.75 6.25 -71.62
CA GLU A 314 -40.04 7.53 -71.81
C GLU A 314 -40.49 8.55 -70.76
N ARG A 315 -41.80 8.62 -70.50
CA ARG A 315 -42.33 9.46 -69.43
C ARG A 315 -41.89 8.99 -68.04
N ALA A 316 -41.85 7.68 -67.80
CA ALA A 316 -41.38 7.11 -66.53
C ALA A 316 -39.91 7.45 -66.27
N LYS A 317 -39.04 7.38 -67.29
CA LYS A 317 -37.65 7.83 -67.18
C LYS A 317 -37.53 9.31 -66.88
N ALA A 318 -38.28 10.16 -67.59
CA ALA A 318 -38.27 11.59 -67.36
C ALA A 318 -38.72 11.97 -65.92
N GLN A 319 -39.63 11.20 -65.34
CA GLN A 319 -40.05 11.36 -63.94
C GLN A 319 -39.03 10.82 -62.94
N LEU A 320 -38.33 9.74 -63.28
CA LEU A 320 -37.35 9.09 -62.40
C LEU A 320 -36.00 9.83 -62.36
N ALA A 321 -35.56 10.42 -63.47
CA ALA A 321 -34.29 11.14 -63.57
C ALA A 321 -34.07 12.19 -62.45
N PRO A 322 -34.98 13.14 -62.17
CA PRO A 322 -34.78 14.11 -61.09
C PRO A 322 -34.83 13.49 -59.69
N ILE A 323 -35.42 12.28 -59.55
CA ILE A 323 -35.45 11.56 -58.27
C ILE A 323 -34.08 10.91 -58.00
N LEU A 324 -33.45 10.35 -59.03
CA LEU A 324 -32.10 9.77 -58.94
C LEU A 324 -31.05 10.84 -58.66
N GLU A 325 -31.16 12.01 -59.30
CA GLU A 325 -30.28 13.14 -59.02
C GLU A 325 -30.39 13.58 -57.54
N ALA A 326 -31.61 13.81 -57.05
CA ALA A 326 -31.83 14.15 -55.64
C ALA A 326 -31.39 13.02 -54.68
N TRP A 327 -31.48 11.76 -55.10
CA TRP A 327 -31.02 10.61 -54.31
C TRP A 327 -29.52 10.64 -54.06
N ASP A 328 -28.76 10.94 -55.10
CA ASP A 328 -27.31 11.00 -55.06
C ASP A 328 -26.85 12.22 -54.25
N GLU A 329 -27.56 13.35 -54.35
CA GLU A 329 -27.29 14.58 -53.58
C GLU A 329 -27.57 14.45 -52.08
N THR A 330 -28.57 13.64 -51.68
CA THR A 330 -28.99 13.50 -50.27
C THR A 330 -27.91 12.85 -49.39
N GLY A 331 -26.90 12.20 -49.97
CA GLY A 331 -25.78 11.62 -49.21
C GLY A 331 -26.08 10.28 -48.54
N MET A 332 -25.32 9.96 -47.49
CA MET A 332 -25.38 8.65 -46.83
C MET A 332 -26.52 8.55 -45.81
N VAL A 333 -27.01 7.32 -45.61
CA VAL A 333 -28.06 6.96 -44.64
C VAL A 333 -27.51 5.97 -43.59
N PRO A 334 -28.24 5.69 -42.50
CA PRO A 334 -27.80 4.72 -41.50
C PRO A 334 -27.51 3.37 -42.14
N ARG A 335 -26.45 2.71 -41.69
CA ARG A 335 -25.95 1.46 -42.30
C ARG A 335 -26.99 0.34 -42.30
N THR A 336 -27.90 0.35 -41.32
CA THR A 336 -29.02 -0.59 -41.19
C THR A 336 -30.03 -0.47 -42.32
N ASP A 337 -30.26 0.76 -42.79
CA ASP A 337 -31.30 1.09 -43.76
C ASP A 337 -30.78 1.15 -45.18
N PHE A 338 -29.47 1.39 -45.35
CA PHE A 338 -28.82 1.49 -46.65
C PHE A 338 -29.24 0.39 -47.64
N ARG A 339 -29.12 -0.89 -47.26
CA ARG A 339 -29.47 -2.01 -48.16
C ARG A 339 -30.95 -2.06 -48.52
N ARG A 340 -31.83 -1.73 -47.57
CA ARG A 340 -33.29 -1.73 -47.78
C ARG A 340 -33.66 -0.65 -48.79
N ILE A 341 -33.19 0.56 -48.53
CA ILE A 341 -33.51 1.77 -49.29
C ILE A 341 -32.97 1.65 -50.73
N GLU A 342 -31.73 1.19 -50.91
CA GLU A 342 -31.13 0.92 -52.23
C GLU A 342 -31.87 -0.19 -53.00
N SER A 343 -32.22 -1.30 -52.34
CA SER A 343 -32.92 -2.40 -53.01
C SER A 343 -34.31 -1.98 -53.51
N GLU A 344 -35.01 -1.12 -52.78
CA GLU A 344 -36.33 -0.63 -53.20
C GLU A 344 -36.24 0.31 -54.40
N LEU A 345 -35.22 1.19 -54.43
CA LEU A 345 -34.99 2.04 -55.59
C LEU A 345 -34.60 1.21 -56.81
N GLN A 346 -33.74 0.20 -56.64
CA GLN A 346 -33.32 -0.69 -57.71
C GLN A 346 -34.51 -1.44 -58.33
N LYS A 347 -35.50 -1.86 -57.53
CA LYS A 347 -36.73 -2.50 -58.06
C LYS A 347 -37.50 -1.56 -59.00
N VAL A 348 -37.62 -0.28 -58.65
CA VAL A 348 -38.28 0.72 -59.51
C VAL A 348 -37.48 0.93 -60.78
N GLN A 349 -36.16 1.11 -60.68
CA GLN A 349 -35.28 1.26 -61.85
C GLN A 349 -35.37 0.05 -62.79
N ASN A 350 -35.33 -1.17 -62.25
CA ASN A 350 -35.46 -2.40 -63.03
C ASN A 350 -36.84 -2.48 -63.72
N ALA A 351 -37.92 -2.13 -63.03
CA ALA A 351 -39.26 -2.16 -63.62
C ALA A 351 -39.41 -1.16 -64.80
N VAL A 352 -38.77 0.02 -64.71
CA VAL A 352 -38.71 0.99 -65.81
C VAL A 352 -37.86 0.46 -66.97
N ALA A 353 -36.68 -0.10 -66.68
CA ALA A 353 -35.80 -0.68 -67.70
C ALA A 353 -36.44 -1.88 -68.42
N GLU A 354 -37.14 -2.74 -67.69
CA GLU A 354 -37.90 -3.85 -68.28
C GLU A 354 -39.08 -3.36 -69.14
N ALA A 355 -39.75 -2.28 -68.73
CA ALA A 355 -40.84 -1.70 -69.52
C ALA A 355 -40.33 -1.08 -70.82
N GLU A 356 -39.18 -0.39 -70.77
CA GLU A 356 -38.49 0.08 -71.96
C GLU A 356 -38.09 -1.08 -72.88
N GLN A 357 -37.47 -2.12 -72.32
CA GLN A 357 -37.06 -3.29 -73.10
C GLN A 357 -38.25 -3.94 -73.81
N ARG A 358 -39.39 -4.07 -73.13
CA ARG A 358 -40.64 -4.58 -73.74
C ARG A 358 -41.17 -3.69 -74.86
N GLU A 359 -41.09 -2.37 -74.70
CA GLU A 359 -41.52 -1.41 -75.72
C GLU A 359 -40.58 -1.44 -76.93
N TRP A 360 -39.27 -1.54 -76.69
CA TRP A 360 -38.27 -1.72 -77.74
C TRP A 360 -38.47 -3.03 -78.49
N GLU A 361 -38.70 -4.17 -77.81
CA GLU A 361 -38.98 -5.45 -78.46
C GLU A 361 -40.25 -5.43 -79.31
N ARG A 362 -41.31 -4.74 -78.87
CA ARG A 362 -42.55 -4.55 -79.66
C ARG A 362 -42.36 -3.62 -80.86
N SER A 363 -41.45 -2.67 -80.76
CA SER A 363 -41.16 -1.69 -81.79
C SER A 363 -39.95 -2.04 -82.65
N ASP A 364 -39.31 -3.20 -82.39
CA ASP A 364 -38.13 -3.67 -83.09
C ASP A 364 -38.39 -3.72 -84.61
N PRO A 365 -37.70 -2.88 -85.39
CA PRO A 365 -37.87 -2.81 -86.83
C PRO A 365 -37.62 -4.14 -87.52
N GLU A 366 -36.72 -4.98 -86.99
CA GLU A 366 -36.35 -6.27 -87.59
C GLU A 366 -37.42 -7.35 -87.31
N THR A 367 -38.04 -7.33 -86.13
CA THR A 367 -39.18 -8.18 -85.79
C THR A 367 -40.43 -7.79 -86.58
N ARG A 368 -40.73 -6.49 -86.71
CA ARG A 368 -41.81 -5.98 -87.59
C ARG A 368 -41.55 -6.30 -89.06
N ALA A 369 -40.34 -6.07 -89.57
CA ALA A 369 -39.99 -6.39 -90.95
C ALA A 369 -40.07 -7.89 -91.27
N ARG A 370 -39.70 -8.77 -90.32
CA ARG A 370 -39.85 -10.23 -90.48
C ARG A 370 -41.31 -10.66 -90.49
N ALA A 371 -42.14 -10.12 -89.59
CA ALA A 371 -43.57 -10.38 -89.56
C ALA A 371 -44.25 -9.92 -90.86
N ASP A 372 -43.95 -8.70 -91.31
CA ASP A 372 -44.45 -8.14 -92.57
C ASP A 372 -44.01 -8.96 -93.79
N SER A 373 -42.75 -9.41 -93.82
CA SER A 373 -42.23 -10.28 -94.90
C SER A 373 -42.91 -11.65 -94.92
N MET A 374 -43.18 -12.25 -93.76
CA MET A 374 -43.84 -13.56 -93.66
C MET A 374 -45.32 -13.46 -94.07
N LEU A 375 -46.01 -12.39 -93.67
CA LEU A 375 -47.36 -12.08 -94.14
C LEU A 375 -47.38 -11.83 -95.66
N GLY A 376 -46.38 -11.13 -96.19
CA GLY A 376 -46.20 -10.93 -97.63
C GLY A 376 -46.08 -12.24 -98.40
N GLN A 377 -45.21 -13.16 -97.96
CA GLN A 377 -45.02 -14.47 -98.57
C GLN A 377 -46.29 -15.35 -98.48
N LEU A 378 -47.03 -15.28 -97.36
CA LEU A 378 -48.27 -16.03 -97.20
C LEU A 378 -49.39 -15.50 -98.11
N ARG A 379 -49.50 -14.17 -98.28
CA ARG A 379 -50.44 -13.56 -99.23
C ARG A 379 -50.09 -13.92 -100.68
N GLU A 380 -48.81 -13.94 -101.03
CA GLU A 380 -48.37 -14.31 -102.38
C GLU A 380 -48.64 -15.78 -102.70
N THR A 381 -48.39 -16.69 -101.75
CA THR A 381 -48.73 -18.11 -101.92
C THR A 381 -50.25 -18.35 -102.00
N ILE A 382 -51.07 -17.60 -101.25
CA ILE A 382 -52.52 -17.62 -101.42
C ILE A 382 -52.89 -17.19 -102.85
N ALA A 383 -52.34 -16.09 -103.35
CA ALA A 383 -52.62 -15.62 -104.71
C ALA A 383 -52.19 -16.63 -105.80
N GLN A 384 -51.09 -17.36 -105.60
CA GLN A 384 -50.67 -18.44 -106.49
C GLN A 384 -51.66 -19.60 -106.50
N GLU A 385 -52.17 -20.00 -105.33
CA GLU A 385 -53.16 -21.08 -105.21
C GLU A 385 -54.54 -20.66 -105.75
N GLU A 386 -54.91 -19.38 -105.66
CA GLU A 386 -56.11 -18.84 -106.32
C GLU A 386 -56.00 -18.93 -107.85
N ARG A 387 -54.82 -18.60 -108.41
CA ARG A 387 -54.55 -18.76 -109.84
C ARG A 387 -54.58 -20.22 -110.26
N ALA A 388 -53.90 -21.09 -109.50
CA ALA A 388 -53.89 -22.53 -109.77
C ALA A 388 -55.30 -23.14 -109.71
N LEU A 389 -56.14 -22.66 -108.78
CA LEU A 389 -57.54 -23.04 -108.72
C LEU A 389 -58.31 -22.59 -109.97
N ALA A 390 -58.17 -21.32 -110.37
CA ALA A 390 -58.85 -20.78 -111.55
C ALA A 390 -58.43 -21.49 -112.85
N GLU A 391 -57.15 -21.81 -113.01
CA GLU A 391 -56.62 -22.58 -114.15
C GLU A 391 -57.14 -24.02 -114.15
N ALA A 392 -57.17 -24.69 -112.99
CA ALA A 392 -57.70 -26.05 -112.87
C ALA A 392 -59.20 -26.12 -113.17
N GLU A 393 -59.97 -25.09 -112.78
CA GLU A 393 -61.39 -24.95 -113.09
C GLU A 393 -61.63 -24.71 -114.59
N GLN A 394 -60.81 -23.87 -115.24
CA GLN A 394 -60.88 -23.66 -116.70
C GLN A 394 -60.51 -24.90 -117.51
N ALA A 395 -59.55 -25.69 -117.03
CA ALA A 395 -59.11 -26.93 -117.69
C ALA A 395 -60.06 -28.13 -117.44
N GLY A 396 -61.07 -27.98 -116.57
CA GLY A 396 -61.98 -29.07 -116.19
C GLY A 396 -61.33 -30.18 -115.34
N ASP A 397 -60.14 -29.94 -114.78
CA ASP A 397 -59.42 -30.90 -113.94
C ASP A 397 -59.90 -30.82 -112.48
N GLU A 398 -60.97 -31.55 -112.21
CA GLU A 398 -61.67 -31.54 -110.93
C GLU A 398 -60.80 -32.03 -109.76
N ARG A 399 -59.77 -32.83 -110.03
CA ARG A 399 -58.84 -33.31 -109.00
C ARG A 399 -57.89 -32.20 -108.57
N ARG A 400 -57.29 -31.47 -109.52
CA ARG A 400 -56.43 -30.31 -109.22
C ARG A 400 -57.21 -29.18 -108.54
N ALA A 401 -58.44 -28.91 -108.97
CA ALA A 401 -59.26 -27.86 -108.37
C ALA A 401 -59.61 -28.16 -106.89
N ARG A 402 -59.89 -29.41 -106.53
CA ARG A 402 -60.10 -29.80 -105.13
C ARG A 402 -58.84 -29.59 -104.27
N GLN A 403 -57.68 -30.02 -104.77
CA GLN A 403 -56.41 -29.85 -104.07
C GLN A 403 -56.05 -28.38 -103.85
N ALA A 404 -56.23 -27.53 -104.87
CA ALA A 404 -55.99 -26.09 -104.73
C ALA A 404 -56.96 -25.43 -103.74
N ARG A 405 -58.25 -25.81 -103.69
CA ARG A 405 -59.21 -25.30 -102.70
C ARG A 405 -58.85 -25.67 -101.27
N GLU A 406 -58.48 -26.92 -101.03
CA GLU A 406 -58.05 -27.37 -99.69
C GLU A 406 -56.80 -26.61 -99.25
N ALA A 407 -55.81 -26.51 -100.14
CA ALA A 407 -54.55 -25.81 -99.88
C ALA A 407 -54.74 -24.29 -99.67
N LEU A 408 -55.69 -23.67 -100.37
CA LEU A 408 -56.12 -22.29 -100.16
C LEU A 408 -56.82 -22.11 -98.80
N GLY A 409 -57.71 -23.03 -98.44
CA GLY A 409 -58.42 -23.01 -97.16
C GLY A 409 -57.48 -23.07 -95.96
N THR A 410 -56.49 -23.96 -96.00
CA THR A 410 -55.45 -24.05 -94.97
C THR A 410 -54.63 -22.75 -94.86
N ARG A 411 -54.19 -22.18 -95.99
CA ARG A 411 -53.36 -20.96 -95.98
C ARG A 411 -54.14 -19.72 -95.54
N ARG A 412 -55.42 -19.59 -95.91
CA ARG A 412 -56.28 -18.51 -95.41
C ARG A 412 -56.54 -18.62 -93.91
N ALA A 413 -56.69 -19.83 -93.39
CA ALA A 413 -56.82 -20.04 -91.94
C ALA A 413 -55.55 -19.64 -91.18
N TRP A 414 -54.36 -19.97 -91.73
CA TRP A 414 -53.08 -19.51 -91.19
C TRP A 414 -52.90 -18.00 -91.24
N LEU A 415 -53.32 -17.34 -92.33
CA LEU A 415 -53.26 -15.87 -92.44
C LEU A 415 -54.13 -15.20 -91.36
N ALA A 416 -55.35 -15.70 -91.16
CA ALA A 416 -56.24 -15.17 -90.12
C ALA A 416 -55.69 -15.37 -88.70
N GLN A 417 -54.96 -16.45 -88.44
CA GLN A 417 -54.30 -16.67 -87.15
C GLN A 417 -53.13 -15.72 -86.91
N LEU A 418 -52.32 -15.45 -87.94
CA LEU A 418 -51.18 -14.52 -87.82
C LEU A 418 -51.64 -13.06 -87.68
N GLU A 419 -52.65 -12.64 -88.45
CA GLU A 419 -53.23 -11.30 -88.33
C GLU A 419 -53.96 -11.07 -86.99
N ALA A 420 -54.42 -12.14 -86.33
CA ALA A 420 -54.99 -12.07 -84.99
C ALA A 420 -53.92 -12.04 -83.88
N ALA A 421 -52.71 -12.52 -84.15
CA ALA A 421 -51.58 -12.52 -83.21
C ALA A 421 -50.77 -11.21 -83.26
N ASP A 422 -50.94 -10.40 -84.31
CA ASP A 422 -50.27 -9.11 -84.53
C ASP A 422 -51.06 -7.90 -83.96
N ARG A 423 -52.28 -8.13 -83.44
CA ARG A 423 -53.08 -7.14 -82.69
C ARG A 423 -52.92 -7.33 -81.19
#